data_AF-A0A1E3VF90-F1
#
_entry.id   AF-A0A1E3VF90-F1
#
_cell.length_a   1.000
_cell.length_b   1.000
_cell.length_c   1.000
_cell.angle_alpha   90.00
_cell.angle_beta   90.00
_cell.angle_gamma   90.00
#
_symmetry.space_group_name_H-M   'P 1'
#
loop_
_entity.id
_entity.type
_entity.pdbx_description
1 polymer ?
#
loop_
_entity_poly.entity_id
_entity_poly.type
_entity_poly.pdbx_seq_one_letter_code
_entity_poly.pdbx_strand_id
1 'polypeptide(L)'
;MTLSFPNPSRSFDEKRNAVRFLGHDGMFEVRFFVEAGALAIAGAELGRSEASESKLLSAFDALRPSIYNVARKAHSSGRHDPYTLTAADFR
;
A
#
# COMPACT_ATOMS: atom_id res chain seq x y z
N MET A 1 11.08 0.44 16.28
CA MET A 1 9.78 0.89 16.76
C MET A 1 8.68 0.17 15.97
N THR A 2 7.50 0.02 16.56
CA THR A 2 6.43 -0.82 16.00
C THR A 2 5.51 0.04 15.15
N LEU A 3 5.73 0.02 13.83
CA LEU A 3 4.85 0.69 12.89
C LEU A 3 3.42 0.19 13.07
N SER A 4 2.52 1.13 13.35
CA SER A 4 1.12 0.92 13.72
C SER A 4 0.23 1.63 12.72
N PHE A 5 -0.93 1.05 12.43
CA PHE A 5 -1.87 1.59 11.44
C PHE A 5 -3.23 1.84 12.13
N PRO A 6 -3.31 2.82 13.06
CA PRO A 6 -4.54 3.09 13.79
C PRO A 6 -5.64 3.65 12.87
N ASN A 7 -5.25 4.39 11.82
CA ASN A 7 -6.17 4.93 10.84
C ASN A 7 -6.05 4.16 9.52
N PRO A 8 -7.11 3.46 9.07
CA PRO A 8 -7.16 2.86 7.74
C PRO A 8 -7.47 3.91 6.66
N SER A 9 -6.92 5.12 6.78
CA SER A 9 -7.09 6.18 5.79
C SER A 9 -6.35 5.78 4.52
N ARG A 10 -7.12 5.51 3.47
CA ARG A 10 -6.65 5.19 2.14
C ARG A 10 -7.30 6.12 1.14
N SER A 11 -6.49 6.67 0.25
CA SER A 11 -6.97 7.42 -0.91
C SER A 11 -6.34 6.86 -2.15
N PHE A 12 -7.13 6.71 -3.21
CA PHE A 12 -6.60 6.38 -4.51
C PHE A 12 -6.18 7.67 -5.22
N ASP A 13 -4.98 7.64 -5.79
CA ASP A 13 -4.47 8.68 -6.67
C ASP A 13 -4.63 8.16 -8.10
N GLU A 14 -5.67 8.63 -8.78
CA GLU A 14 -5.97 8.26 -10.18
C GLU A 14 -4.85 8.70 -11.13
N LYS A 15 -4.15 9.81 -10.85
CA LYS A 15 -3.07 10.31 -11.70
C LYS A 15 -1.86 9.40 -11.66
N ARG A 16 -1.57 8.83 -10.49
CA ARG A 16 -0.47 7.87 -10.28
C ARG A 16 -0.90 6.42 -10.38
N ASN A 17 -2.20 6.15 -10.53
CA ASN A 17 -2.80 4.82 -10.39
C ASN A 17 -2.25 4.11 -9.15
N ALA A 18 -2.33 4.75 -7.99
CA ALA A 18 -1.74 4.21 -6.76
C ALA A 18 -2.61 4.51 -5.53
N VAL A 19 -2.73 3.55 -4.61
CA VAL A 19 -3.39 3.74 -3.31
C VAL A 19 -2.37 4.30 -2.32
N ARG A 20 -2.59 5.50 -1.81
CA ARG A 20 -1.81 6.07 -0.71
C ARG A 20 -2.47 5.77 0.64
N PHE A 21 -1.65 5.47 1.63
CA PHE A 21 -2.08 5.27 3.01
C PHE A 21 -1.01 5.75 3.99
N LEU A 22 -1.39 5.89 5.26
CA LEU A 22 -0.53 6.41 6.32
C LEU A 22 -0.28 5.32 7.37
N GLY A 23 0.98 5.18 7.77
CA GLY A 23 1.37 4.45 8.97
C GLY A 23 1.84 5.41 10.05
N HIS A 24 1.78 4.98 11.31
CA HIS A 24 2.28 5.74 12.45
C HIS A 24 3.43 4.97 13.11
N ASP A 25 4.62 5.56 13.17
CA ASP A 25 5.74 5.08 13.99
C ASP A 25 5.85 5.97 15.23
N GLY A 26 4.96 5.70 16.20
CA GLY A 26 4.78 6.56 17.37
C GLY A 26 4.08 7.88 17.02
N MET A 27 4.81 9.01 17.12
CA MET A 27 4.29 10.34 16.79
C MET A 27 4.47 10.72 15.31
N PHE A 28 5.22 9.93 14.54
CA PHE A 28 5.51 10.26 13.14
C PHE A 28 4.56 9.55 12.19
N GLU A 29 3.93 10.33 11.32
CA GLU A 29 3.20 9.83 10.17
C GLU A 29 4.20 9.45 9.06
N VAL A 30 4.09 8.22 8.58
CA VAL A 30 4.89 7.67 7.49
C VAL A 30 3.97 7.45 6.29
N ARG A 31 4.34 8.04 5.15
CA ARG A 31 3.54 7.98 3.92
C ARG A 31 3.95 6.78 3.09
N PHE A 32 2.96 5.95 2.76
CA PHE A 32 3.13 4.81 1.89
C PHE A 32 2.25 4.95 0.65
N PHE A 33 2.78 4.53 -0.49
CA PHE A 33 2.10 4.47 -1.76
C PHE A 33 2.15 3.03 -2.26
N VAL A 34 1.03 2.46 -2.67
CA VAL A 34 0.97 1.14 -3.31
C VAL A 34 0.50 1.33 -4.74
N GLU A 35 1.30 0.92 -5.71
CA GLU A 35 0.88 0.99 -7.10
C GLU A 35 -0.32 0.05 -7.36
N ALA A 36 -1.25 0.49 -8.20
CA ALA A 36 -2.37 -0.34 -8.63
C ALA A 36 -1.88 -1.62 -9.32
N GLY A 37 -0.77 -1.55 -10.06
CA GLY A 37 -0.12 -2.73 -10.63
C GLY A 37 0.37 -3.72 -9.56
N ALA A 38 0.84 -3.23 -8.41
CA ALA A 38 1.24 -4.06 -7.28
C ALA A 38 0.02 -4.75 -6.65
N LEU A 39 -1.07 -4.01 -6.46
CA LEU A 39 -2.35 -4.53 -5.98
C LEU A 39 -2.96 -5.56 -6.94
N ALA A 40 -2.87 -5.32 -8.24
CA ALA A 40 -3.38 -6.23 -9.26
C ALA A 40 -2.58 -7.54 -9.32
N ILE A 41 -1.25 -7.48 -9.14
CA ILE A 41 -0.40 -8.68 -9.10
C ILE A 41 -0.57 -9.43 -7.78
N ALA A 42 -0.59 -8.72 -6.64
CA ALA A 42 -0.77 -9.34 -5.32
C ALA A 42 -2.17 -9.90 -5.13
N GLY A 43 -3.19 -9.27 -5.72
CA GLY A 43 -4.58 -9.68 -5.69
C GLY A 43 -5.00 -10.23 -7.03
N ALA A 44 -4.32 -11.29 -7.49
CA ALA A 44 -4.38 -11.95 -8.81
C ALA A 44 -5.78 -12.25 -9.43
N GLU A 45 -6.86 -11.78 -8.83
CA GLU A 45 -8.23 -11.75 -9.32
C GLU A 45 -8.60 -10.43 -10.03
N LEU A 46 -7.83 -9.36 -9.83
CA LEU A 46 -7.97 -8.11 -10.57
C LEU A 46 -7.31 -8.25 -11.94
N GLY A 47 -8.08 -8.82 -12.87
CA GLY A 47 -7.74 -8.88 -14.29
C GLY A 47 -7.16 -7.54 -14.77
N ARG A 48 -6.09 -7.63 -15.56
CA ARG A 48 -5.17 -6.56 -16.04
C ARG A 48 -5.85 -5.41 -16.81
N SER A 49 -7.17 -5.37 -16.88
CA SER A 49 -7.97 -4.43 -17.65
C SER A 49 -8.96 -3.75 -16.71
N GLU A 50 -8.72 -2.45 -16.45
CA GLU A 50 -9.64 -1.54 -15.75
C GLU A 50 -9.96 -1.93 -14.30
N ALA A 51 -8.93 -1.95 -13.46
CA ALA A 51 -9.13 -1.94 -12.01
C ALA A 51 -9.67 -0.55 -11.62
N SER A 52 -11.00 -0.41 -11.57
CA SER A 52 -11.66 0.79 -11.05
C SER A 52 -11.16 1.09 -9.64
N GLU A 53 -11.15 2.37 -9.24
CA GLU A 53 -10.75 2.80 -7.89
C GLU A 53 -11.32 1.89 -6.79
N SER A 54 -12.63 1.61 -6.86
CA SER A 54 -13.34 0.78 -5.88
C SER A 54 -12.80 -0.65 -5.81
N LYS A 55 -12.42 -1.23 -6.95
CA LYS A 55 -11.80 -2.55 -7.03
C LYS A 55 -10.41 -2.56 -6.40
N LEU A 56 -9.62 -1.53 -6.66
CA LEU A 56 -8.28 -1.36 -6.07
C LEU A 56 -8.37 -1.17 -4.56
N LEU A 57 -9.32 -0.36 -4.10
CA LEU A 57 -9.58 -0.15 -2.67
C LEU A 57 -10.04 -1.45 -1.97
N SER A 58 -10.89 -2.24 -2.62
CA SER A 58 -11.32 -3.55 -2.10
C SER A 58 -10.19 -4.57 -2.07
N ALA A 59 -9.36 -4.63 -3.12
CA ALA A 59 -8.17 -5.49 -3.11
C ALA A 59 -7.16 -5.04 -2.05
N PHE A 60 -7.00 -3.74 -1.86
CA PHE A 60 -6.17 -3.20 -0.77
C PHE A 60 -6.71 -3.64 0.59
N ASP A 61 -8.03 -3.63 0.79
CA ASP A 61 -8.65 -4.10 2.04
C ASP A 61 -8.42 -5.60 2.27
N ALA A 62 -8.58 -6.41 1.23
CA ALA A 62 -8.32 -7.85 1.27
C ALA A 62 -6.84 -8.18 1.56
N LEU A 63 -5.92 -7.42 0.97
CA LEU A 63 -4.47 -7.60 1.10
C LEU A 63 -3.84 -6.75 2.20
N ARG A 64 -4.66 -6.02 2.96
CA ARG A 64 -4.23 -5.10 4.02
C ARG A 64 -3.22 -5.71 5.01
N PRO A 65 -3.39 -6.94 5.53
CA PRO A 65 -2.38 -7.54 6.40
C PRO A 65 -1.03 -7.75 5.71
N SER A 66 -1.03 -8.16 4.43
CA SER A 66 0.19 -8.31 3.64
C SER A 66 0.86 -6.98 3.37
N ILE A 67 0.10 -5.95 2.97
CA ILE A 67 0.60 -4.59 2.72
C ILE A 67 1.24 -4.02 3.99
N TYR A 68 0.62 -4.20 5.15
CA TYR A 68 1.18 -3.74 6.43
C TYR A 68 2.49 -4.44 6.78
N ASN A 69 2.60 -5.73 6.47
CA ASN A 69 3.83 -6.48 6.69
C ASN A 69 4.96 -6.00 5.78
N VAL A 70 4.66 -5.81 4.48
CA VAL A 70 5.60 -5.26 3.50
C VAL A 70 6.01 -3.84 3.88
N ALA A 71 5.07 -2.97 4.26
CA ALA A 71 5.33 -1.61 4.72
C ALA A 71 6.25 -1.58 5.95
N ARG A 72 6.03 -2.50 6.91
CA ARG A 72 6.90 -2.64 8.09
C ARG A 72 8.31 -3.10 7.69
N LYS A 73 8.42 -4.02 6.72
CA LYS A 73 9.71 -4.49 6.18
C LYS A 73 10.45 -3.37 5.45
N ALA A 74 9.77 -2.64 4.57
CA ALA A 74 10.31 -1.49 3.85
C ALA A 74 10.80 -0.40 4.82
N HIS A 75 10.00 -0.07 5.84
CA HIS A 75 10.39 0.88 6.88
C HIS A 75 11.61 0.41 7.69
N SER A 76 11.75 -0.89 7.90
CA SER A 76 12.92 -1.46 8.60
C SER A 76 14.19 -1.46 7.74
N SER A 77 14.05 -1.49 6.41
CA SER A 77 15.18 -1.50 5.46
C SER A 77 15.84 -0.13 5.25
N GLY A 78 15.21 0.98 5.65
CA GLY A 78 15.83 2.30 5.63
C GLY A 78 14.82 3.44 5.47
N ARG A 79 15.14 4.62 6.03
CA ARG A 79 14.26 5.80 5.99
C ARG A 79 14.24 6.45 4.61
N HIS A 80 13.21 6.20 3.83
CA HIS A 80 12.91 6.97 2.63
C HIS A 80 11.43 7.37 2.63
N ASP A 81 11.15 8.67 2.78
CA ASP A 81 9.79 9.19 2.66
C ASP A 81 9.69 9.99 1.35
N PRO A 82 8.75 9.64 0.45
CA PRO A 82 7.71 8.61 0.60
C PRO A 82 8.17 7.18 0.25
N TYR A 83 7.59 6.17 0.91
CA TYR A 83 7.77 4.76 0.53
C TYR A 83 6.82 4.38 -0.60
N THR A 84 7.36 3.83 -1.68
CA THR A 84 6.55 3.28 -2.78
C THR A 84 6.69 1.77 -2.81
N LEU A 85 5.58 1.08 -2.55
CA LEU A 85 5.42 -0.36 -2.63
C LEU A 85 4.97 -0.74 -4.03
N THR A 86 5.84 -1.47 -4.71
CA THR A 86 5.64 -1.91 -6.09
C THR A 86 5.32 -3.41 -6.11
N ALA A 87 4.96 -3.96 -7.26
CA ALA A 87 4.69 -5.41 -7.38
C ALA A 87 5.90 -6.27 -6.96
N ALA A 88 7.12 -5.74 -7.05
CA ALA A 88 8.33 -6.43 -6.64
C ALA A 88 8.40 -6.64 -5.12
N ASP A 89 7.77 -5.78 -4.33
CA ASP A 89 7.75 -5.86 -2.87
C ASP A 89 6.78 -6.94 -2.35
N PHE A 90 5.85 -7.38 -3.19
CA PHE A 90 4.85 -8.42 -2.89
C PHE A 90 5.24 -9.81 -3.41
N ARG A 91 6.46 -9.97 -3.94
CA ARG A 91 6.96 -11.23 -4.51
C ARG A 91 7.67 -12.12 -3.49
#